data_AF-A0AAP0NGH5-F1
#
_entry.id   AF-A0AAP0NGH5-F1
#
_cell.length_a   1.000
_cell.length_b   1.000
_cell.length_c   1.000
_cell.angle_alpha   90.00
_cell.angle_beta   90.00
_cell.angle_gamma   90.00
#
_symmetry.space_group_name_H-M   'P 1'
#
loop_
_entity.id
_entity.type
_entity.pdbx_description
1 polymer ?
#
loop_
_entity_poly.entity_id
_entity_poly.type
_entity_poly.pdbx_seq_one_letter_code
_entity_poly.pdbx_strand_id
1 'polypeptide(L)'
;MEGKPSAKRRVFVQTETGSVLGIELDRADNAQTVKRRLQLALNVPTEESTLMYGDMVLKNDLSTVRNDSPLLLTRNFLHRSSSTPCLSPSGRDIQHRDESGPIEILGCSNHFSGTKHLVRDIVQAMKIGIDPIPVHSGLGGAYYFRNCSGENVAIVKPTDEEPFAPNNPKGFVGKALGQPGLKRFVRVGETGFREVAAYLLDYDHFANVPNTALVKVTHSIFNVNDGVKGNKYQNRKQVSKIASLQQFIPHDFDASDHGTSSFPVAAVHRIGILDVRILNTDRHAGNLLVRKLDGVGRFGQVELIPIDHGLCLPESLEDPYFEWIHWPQASIPFSEDELEYIDLLDPFRDCEMLRMELPMIREACLRVLILCTNFLKEAATFGLCLSQIGEMMSREFCGHEEKPS
;
A
#
# COMPACT_ATOMS: atom_id res chain seq x y z
N MET A 1 -37.21 -12.22 24.26
CA MET A 1 -35.74 -12.23 24.07
C MET A 1 -35.48 -11.86 22.63
N GLU A 2 -35.27 -10.58 22.36
CA GLU A 2 -34.88 -10.11 21.03
C GLU A 2 -33.43 -10.55 20.78
N GLY A 3 -33.24 -11.45 19.80
CA GLY A 3 -31.92 -11.91 19.40
C GLY A 3 -31.14 -10.74 18.82
N LYS A 4 -29.97 -10.42 19.42
CA LYS A 4 -28.98 -9.55 18.78
C LYS A 4 -28.77 -10.04 17.33
N PRO A 5 -28.86 -9.18 16.30
CA PRO A 5 -28.57 -9.59 14.94
C PRO A 5 -27.16 -10.22 14.92
N SER A 6 -27.04 -11.40 14.32
CA SER A 6 -25.73 -12.02 14.16
C SER A 6 -24.86 -11.04 13.41
N ALA A 7 -23.79 -10.54 14.03
CA ALA A 7 -22.87 -9.62 13.38
C ALA A 7 -22.26 -10.32 12.17
N LYS A 8 -22.85 -10.08 11.00
CA LYS A 8 -22.27 -10.42 9.70
C LYS A 8 -21.02 -9.59 9.56
N ARG A 9 -19.94 -10.21 9.11
CA ARG A 9 -18.67 -9.52 8.83
C ARG A 9 -18.31 -9.72 7.37
N ARG A 10 -17.76 -8.71 6.72
CA ARG A 10 -17.32 -8.76 5.34
C ARG A 10 -15.81 -8.94 5.31
N VAL A 11 -15.32 -9.75 4.37
CA VAL A 11 -13.89 -9.90 4.08
C VAL A 11 -13.66 -9.75 2.58
N PHE A 12 -12.46 -9.32 2.19
CA PHE A 12 -12.08 -9.18 0.79
C PHE A 12 -10.96 -10.15 0.47
N VAL A 13 -11.23 -11.18 -0.32
CA VAL A 13 -10.23 -12.21 -0.61
C VAL A 13 -9.60 -11.95 -1.96
N GLN A 14 -8.29 -11.73 -1.98
CA GLN A 14 -7.47 -11.61 -3.18
C GLN A 14 -6.86 -12.97 -3.52
N THR A 15 -6.91 -13.39 -4.77
CA THR A 15 -6.19 -14.58 -5.27
C THR A 15 -4.74 -14.22 -5.59
N GLU A 16 -3.84 -15.21 -5.62
CA GLU A 16 -2.46 -15.02 -6.07
C GLU A 16 -2.32 -14.46 -7.51
N THR A 17 -3.39 -14.56 -8.31
CA THR A 17 -3.50 -14.00 -9.67
C THR A 17 -4.07 -12.58 -9.70
N GLY A 18 -4.40 -12.00 -8.54
CA GLY A 18 -4.85 -10.61 -8.40
C GLY A 18 -6.36 -10.38 -8.36
N SER A 19 -7.18 -11.39 -8.63
CA SER A 19 -8.64 -11.25 -8.60
C SER A 19 -9.16 -11.10 -7.16
N VAL A 20 -10.12 -10.20 -6.94
CA VAL A 20 -10.67 -9.92 -5.61
C VAL A 20 -12.15 -10.21 -5.55
N LEU A 21 -12.60 -10.81 -4.44
CA LEU A 21 -14.01 -11.02 -4.13
C LEU A 21 -14.35 -10.57 -2.71
N GLY A 22 -15.35 -9.71 -2.57
CA GLY A 22 -16.00 -9.44 -1.28
C GLY A 22 -16.92 -10.60 -0.86
N ILE A 23 -16.78 -11.06 0.38
CA ILE A 23 -17.56 -12.18 0.93
C ILE A 23 -18.13 -11.77 2.28
N GLU A 24 -19.45 -11.83 2.43
CA GLU A 24 -20.11 -11.75 3.74
C GLU A 24 -19.96 -13.08 4.49
N LEU A 25 -19.52 -13.03 5.73
CA LEU A 25 -19.35 -14.17 6.61
C LEU A 25 -20.35 -14.12 7.76
N ASP A 26 -21.01 -15.25 7.98
CA ASP A 26 -21.79 -15.56 9.15
C ASP A 26 -20.91 -16.27 10.21
N ARG A 27 -21.44 -16.42 11.44
CA ARG A 27 -20.71 -17.08 12.55
C ARG A 27 -20.35 -18.55 12.27
N ALA A 28 -21.10 -19.22 11.40
CA ALA A 28 -20.86 -20.61 11.03
C ALA A 28 -19.83 -20.76 9.90
N ASP A 29 -19.47 -19.67 9.22
CA ASP A 29 -18.53 -19.72 8.11
C ASP A 29 -17.10 -19.96 8.61
N ASN A 30 -16.40 -20.82 7.86
CA ASN A 30 -15.01 -21.20 8.10
C ASN A 30 -14.18 -21.01 6.81
N ALA A 31 -12.87 -21.23 6.89
CA ALA A 31 -11.99 -21.04 5.73
C ALA A 31 -12.34 -21.95 4.53
N GLN A 32 -12.89 -23.15 4.77
CA GLN A 32 -13.36 -24.03 3.69
C GLN A 32 -14.57 -23.44 2.98
N THR A 33 -15.45 -22.77 3.72
CA THR A 33 -16.63 -22.10 3.16
C THR A 33 -16.21 -20.91 2.28
N VAL A 34 -15.25 -20.12 2.75
CA VAL A 34 -14.61 -19.03 1.98
C VAL A 34 -14.03 -19.57 0.68
N LYS A 35 -13.22 -20.63 0.75
CA LYS A 35 -12.63 -21.29 -0.41
C LYS A 35 -13.70 -21.78 -1.38
N ARG A 36 -14.72 -22.48 -0.92
CA ARG A 36 -15.82 -22.96 -1.78
C ARG A 36 -16.52 -21.83 -2.50
N ARG A 37 -16.79 -20.70 -1.82
CA ARG A 37 -17.40 -19.51 -2.45
C ARG A 37 -16.48 -18.91 -3.53
N LEU A 38 -15.17 -18.85 -3.30
CA LEU A 38 -14.18 -18.42 -4.30
C LEU A 38 -14.14 -19.35 -5.50
N GLN A 39 -14.15 -20.67 -5.28
CA GLN A 39 -14.17 -21.66 -6.35
C GLN A 39 -15.41 -21.48 -7.24
N LEU A 40 -16.58 -21.26 -6.64
CA LEU A 40 -17.83 -21.05 -7.39
C LEU A 40 -17.88 -19.71 -8.13
N ALA A 41 -17.38 -18.63 -7.51
CA ALA A 41 -17.49 -17.29 -8.06
C ALA A 41 -16.39 -16.96 -9.10
N LEU A 42 -15.16 -17.42 -8.87
CA LEU A 42 -13.98 -17.07 -9.68
C LEU A 42 -13.44 -18.25 -10.50
N ASN A 43 -14.02 -19.46 -10.36
CA ASN A 43 -13.54 -20.68 -11.01
C ASN A 43 -12.05 -20.98 -10.71
N VAL A 44 -11.61 -20.69 -9.49
CA VAL A 44 -10.23 -20.92 -9.04
C VAL A 44 -10.10 -22.24 -8.27
N PRO A 45 -9.04 -23.05 -8.50
CA PRO A 45 -8.80 -24.26 -7.73
C PRO A 45 -8.50 -23.95 -6.25
N THR A 46 -9.17 -24.65 -5.34
CA THR A 46 -9.04 -24.40 -3.89
C THR A 46 -8.52 -25.58 -3.07
N GLU A 47 -8.44 -26.78 -3.65
CA GLU A 47 -8.02 -28.00 -2.93
C GLU A 47 -6.57 -27.91 -2.42
N GLU A 48 -5.69 -27.27 -3.18
CA GLU A 48 -4.27 -27.04 -2.83
C GLU A 48 -3.99 -25.58 -2.48
N SER A 49 -5.00 -24.86 -1.99
CA SER A 49 -4.85 -23.45 -1.59
C SER A 49 -4.79 -23.27 -0.07
N THR A 50 -4.15 -22.20 0.38
CA THR A 50 -4.17 -21.71 1.77
C THR A 50 -4.75 -20.31 1.81
N LEU A 51 -5.53 -20.04 2.86
CA LEU A 51 -6.11 -18.73 3.12
C LEU A 51 -5.24 -18.05 4.18
N MET A 52 -4.62 -16.94 3.81
CA MET A 52 -3.63 -16.22 4.61
C MET A 52 -4.23 -14.93 5.18
N TYR A 53 -3.88 -14.63 6.43
CA TYR A 53 -4.14 -13.38 7.12
C TYR A 53 -2.85 -12.91 7.77
N GLY A 54 -2.12 -12.04 7.08
CA GLY A 54 -0.71 -11.76 7.41
C GLY A 54 0.12 -13.04 7.38
N ASP A 55 0.86 -13.30 8.45
CA ASP A 55 1.66 -14.52 8.61
C ASP A 55 0.83 -15.74 9.08
N MET A 56 -0.48 -15.58 9.34
CA MET A 56 -1.34 -16.65 9.85
C MET A 56 -2.04 -17.43 8.74
N VAL A 57 -1.93 -18.77 8.78
CA VAL A 57 -2.72 -19.68 7.94
C VAL A 57 -4.09 -19.93 8.59
N LEU A 58 -5.16 -19.44 7.98
CA LEU A 58 -6.54 -19.66 8.42
C LEU A 58 -7.00 -21.07 8.04
N LYS A 59 -7.13 -21.95 9.05
CA LYS A 59 -7.55 -23.35 8.85
C LYS A 59 -9.06 -23.51 8.88
N ASN A 60 -9.66 -23.27 10.04
CA ASN A 60 -11.10 -23.44 10.28
C ASN A 60 -11.67 -22.22 11.01
N ASP A 61 -10.99 -21.79 12.06
CA ASP A 61 -11.41 -20.62 12.82
C ASP A 61 -11.08 -19.34 12.06
N LEU A 62 -12.07 -18.46 11.97
CA LEU A 62 -11.97 -17.14 11.39
C LEU A 62 -12.16 -16.06 12.46
N SER A 63 -12.28 -16.39 13.76
CA SER A 63 -12.59 -15.46 14.85
C SER A 63 -11.66 -14.24 14.94
N THR A 64 -10.39 -14.42 14.54
CA THR A 64 -9.38 -13.36 14.49
C THR A 64 -9.56 -12.38 13.32
N VAL A 65 -10.31 -12.77 12.29
CA VAL A 65 -10.55 -11.96 11.09
C VAL A 65 -11.63 -10.93 11.36
N ARG A 66 -11.29 -9.67 11.11
CA ARG A 66 -12.16 -8.52 11.36
C ARG A 66 -13.00 -8.18 10.15
N ASN A 67 -13.93 -7.26 10.37
CA ASN A 67 -14.72 -6.69 9.28
C ASN A 67 -13.80 -5.92 8.31
N ASP A 68 -14.14 -5.98 7.03
CA ASP A 68 -13.43 -5.34 5.92
C ASP A 68 -11.93 -5.71 5.83
N SER A 69 -11.55 -6.85 6.38
CA SER A 69 -10.18 -7.36 6.32
C SER A 69 -9.86 -7.96 4.94
N PRO A 70 -8.72 -7.61 4.35
CA PRO A 70 -8.21 -8.31 3.18
C PRO A 70 -7.56 -9.63 3.58
N LEU A 71 -7.81 -10.67 2.78
CA LEU A 71 -7.25 -12.01 2.91
C LEU A 71 -6.57 -12.40 1.60
N LEU A 72 -5.52 -13.22 1.66
CA LEU A 72 -4.83 -13.70 0.47
C LEU A 72 -5.04 -15.21 0.30
N LEU A 73 -5.50 -15.65 -0.87
CA LEU A 73 -5.58 -17.05 -1.25
C LEU A 73 -4.36 -17.43 -2.08
N THR A 74 -3.47 -18.24 -1.53
CA THR A 74 -2.23 -18.70 -2.18
C THR A 74 -2.27 -20.19 -2.46
N ARG A 75 -1.56 -20.66 -3.49
CA ARG A 75 -1.35 -22.10 -3.72
C ARG A 75 -0.20 -22.65 -2.89
N ASN A 76 -0.34 -23.92 -2.51
CA ASN A 76 0.72 -24.67 -1.86
C ASN A 76 1.76 -25.09 -2.91
N PHE A 77 3.03 -24.69 -2.75
CA PHE A 77 4.14 -25.06 -3.65
C PHE A 77 4.62 -26.51 -3.49
N LEU A 78 3.95 -27.35 -2.69
CA LEU A 78 4.28 -28.77 -2.59
C LEU A 78 3.69 -29.49 -3.81
N HIS A 79 4.54 -29.75 -4.81
CA HIS A 79 4.24 -30.66 -5.91
C HIS A 79 3.90 -32.05 -5.35
N ARG A 80 2.60 -32.30 -5.10
CA ARG A 80 2.04 -33.64 -5.20
C ARG A 80 1.45 -33.75 -6.59
N SER A 81 1.83 -34.79 -7.32
CA SER A 81 1.21 -35.13 -8.60
C SER A 81 -0.29 -35.32 -8.36
N SER A 82 -1.11 -34.39 -8.84
CA SER A 82 -2.56 -34.46 -8.71
C SER A 82 -3.15 -34.98 -10.02
N SER A 83 -3.64 -36.21 -9.97
CA SER A 83 -4.63 -36.72 -10.92
C SER A 83 -5.86 -35.82 -10.85
N THR A 84 -6.33 -35.32 -11.99
CA THR A 84 -7.53 -34.48 -12.11
C THR A 84 -8.72 -35.14 -11.40
N PRO A 85 -9.32 -34.57 -10.34
CA PRO A 85 -10.62 -35.01 -9.88
C PRO A 85 -11.66 -34.44 -10.84
N CYS A 86 -12.31 -35.32 -11.59
CA CYS A 86 -13.43 -35.01 -12.46
C CYS A 86 -14.69 -34.78 -11.62
N LEU A 87 -14.73 -33.75 -10.77
CA LEU A 87 -15.91 -33.35 -10.03
C LEU A 87 -16.14 -31.85 -10.23
N SER A 88 -16.61 -31.49 -11.42
CA SER A 88 -17.25 -30.19 -11.63
C SER A 88 -18.51 -30.12 -10.75
N PRO A 89 -18.64 -29.13 -9.85
CA PRO A 89 -19.83 -28.99 -9.03
C PRO A 89 -21.06 -28.81 -9.93
N SER A 90 -21.94 -29.80 -9.92
CA SER A 90 -23.27 -29.70 -10.53
C SER A 90 -24.16 -29.01 -9.50
N GLY A 91 -24.25 -27.68 -9.56
CA GLY A 91 -25.07 -26.90 -8.64
C GLY A 91 -25.72 -25.72 -9.37
N ARG A 92 -26.99 -25.87 -9.73
CA ARG A 92 -27.90 -24.72 -9.80
C ARG A 92 -28.02 -24.23 -8.36
N ASP A 93 -27.49 -23.04 -8.05
CA ASP A 93 -28.05 -22.06 -7.11
C ASP A 93 -27.01 -21.00 -6.71
N ILE A 94 -27.42 -19.74 -6.89
CA ILE A 94 -26.85 -18.46 -6.44
C ILE A 94 -25.42 -18.16 -6.95
N GLN A 95 -25.35 -17.41 -8.08
CA GLN A 95 -24.20 -16.56 -8.35
C GLN A 95 -24.07 -15.58 -7.17
N HIS A 96 -23.21 -15.89 -6.19
CA HIS A 96 -22.80 -14.91 -5.19
C HIS A 96 -22.04 -13.81 -5.93
N ARG A 97 -22.77 -12.75 -6.29
CA ARG A 97 -22.18 -11.54 -6.85
C ARG A 97 -21.56 -10.74 -5.72
N ASP A 98 -20.45 -10.09 -6.03
CA ASP A 98 -19.87 -9.10 -5.13
C ASP A 98 -20.86 -7.94 -4.98
N GLU A 99 -21.50 -7.82 -3.82
CA GLU A 99 -22.48 -6.77 -3.51
C GLU A 99 -21.80 -5.46 -3.03
N SER A 100 -20.48 -5.42 -3.00
CA SER A 100 -19.75 -4.23 -2.57
C SER A 100 -19.85 -3.08 -3.55
N GLY A 101 -19.71 -1.86 -3.02
CA GLY A 101 -19.66 -0.65 -3.82
C GLY A 101 -18.47 -0.62 -4.79
N PRO A 102 -18.45 0.38 -5.70
CA PRO A 102 -17.35 0.57 -6.64
C PRO A 102 -16.01 0.84 -5.95
N ILE A 103 -16.02 1.47 -4.77
CA ILE A 103 -14.85 1.68 -3.92
C ILE A 103 -15.25 1.44 -2.48
N GLU A 104 -14.53 0.57 -1.79
CA GLU A 104 -14.68 0.25 -0.36
C GLU A 104 -13.34 0.45 0.33
N ILE A 105 -13.31 1.23 1.41
CA ILE A 105 -12.10 1.38 2.23
C ILE A 105 -11.93 0.13 3.09
N LEU A 106 -10.71 -0.40 3.11
CA LEU A 106 -10.32 -1.55 3.93
C LEU A 106 -9.67 -1.03 5.22
N GLY A 107 -9.99 -1.64 6.35
CA GLY A 107 -9.55 -1.20 7.67
C GLY A 107 -10.70 -0.67 8.54
N CYS A 108 -10.44 -0.47 9.84
CA CYS A 108 -11.48 -0.36 10.86
C CYS A 108 -11.57 1.03 11.53
N SER A 109 -10.85 2.05 11.05
CA SER A 109 -10.65 3.28 11.82
C SER A 109 -11.31 4.55 11.31
N ASN A 110 -11.31 5.54 12.22
CA ASN A 110 -11.61 6.94 11.94
C ASN A 110 -10.43 7.69 11.30
N HIS A 111 -9.24 7.08 11.19
CA HIS A 111 -8.04 7.68 10.58
C HIS A 111 -8.22 8.01 9.09
N PHE A 112 -9.20 7.39 8.43
CA PHE A 112 -9.50 7.59 7.01
C PHE A 112 -10.66 8.56 6.75
N SER A 113 -10.95 9.49 7.66
CA SER A 113 -12.05 10.45 7.50
C SER A 113 -11.88 11.34 6.26
N GLY A 114 -10.66 11.81 5.97
CA GLY A 114 -10.31 12.52 4.73
C GLY A 114 -10.55 11.66 3.50
N THR A 115 -10.03 10.43 3.50
CA THR A 115 -10.21 9.47 2.41
C THR A 115 -11.68 9.10 2.17
N LYS A 116 -12.52 9.04 3.22
CA LYS A 116 -13.97 8.78 3.08
C LYS A 116 -14.66 9.87 2.25
N HIS A 117 -14.28 11.13 2.40
CA HIS A 117 -14.83 12.22 1.58
C HIS A 117 -14.35 12.10 0.13
N LEU A 118 -13.04 11.90 -0.05
CA LEU A 118 -12.43 11.69 -1.37
C LEU A 118 -13.09 10.55 -2.15
N VAL A 119 -13.33 9.41 -1.50
CA VAL A 119 -14.01 8.25 -2.10
C VAL A 119 -15.45 8.60 -2.51
N ARG A 120 -16.20 9.35 -1.70
CA ARG A 120 -17.57 9.76 -2.08
C ARG A 120 -17.56 10.61 -3.34
N ASP A 121 -16.65 11.57 -3.44
CA ASP A 121 -16.53 12.47 -4.59
C ASP A 121 -16.17 11.70 -5.86
N ILE A 122 -15.21 10.78 -5.77
CA ILE A 122 -14.80 9.89 -6.85
C ILE A 122 -15.98 9.01 -7.31
N VAL A 123 -16.67 8.36 -6.37
CA VAL A 123 -17.81 7.49 -6.70
C VAL A 123 -18.94 8.29 -7.36
N GLN A 124 -19.17 9.53 -6.95
CA GLN A 124 -20.14 10.41 -7.60
C GLN A 124 -19.72 10.78 -9.04
N ALA A 125 -18.44 11.08 -9.25
CA ALA A 125 -17.88 11.35 -10.57
C ALA A 125 -18.01 10.15 -11.52
N MET A 126 -17.69 8.95 -11.04
CA MET A 126 -17.85 7.70 -11.81
C MET A 126 -19.31 7.45 -12.20
N LYS A 127 -20.28 7.74 -11.31
CA LYS A 127 -21.72 7.58 -11.60
C LYS A 127 -22.21 8.48 -12.74
N ILE A 128 -21.59 9.65 -12.92
CA ILE A 128 -21.92 10.58 -14.02
C ILE A 128 -21.05 10.35 -15.27
N GLY A 129 -20.25 9.27 -15.31
CA GLY A 129 -19.46 8.88 -16.47
C GLY A 129 -18.06 9.50 -16.55
N ILE A 130 -17.55 10.07 -15.46
CA ILE A 130 -16.15 10.52 -15.38
C ILE A 130 -15.29 9.34 -14.97
N ASP A 131 -14.72 8.66 -15.97
CA ASP A 131 -13.87 7.49 -15.76
C ASP A 131 -12.46 7.89 -15.27
N PRO A 132 -11.74 6.98 -14.59
CA PRO A 132 -10.33 7.16 -14.26
C PRO A 132 -9.45 7.20 -15.52
N ILE A 133 -8.22 7.71 -15.40
CA ILE A 133 -7.24 7.82 -16.48
C ILE A 133 -5.97 7.04 -16.10
N PRO A 134 -5.38 6.22 -17.00
CA PRO A 134 -4.15 5.51 -16.68
C PRO A 134 -2.94 6.45 -16.64
N VAL A 135 -2.00 6.19 -15.74
CA VAL A 135 -0.70 6.87 -15.69
C VAL A 135 0.29 6.12 -16.57
N HIS A 136 0.97 6.86 -17.45
CA HIS A 136 1.88 6.26 -18.42
C HIS A 136 3.31 6.08 -17.90
N SER A 137 3.76 6.91 -16.96
CA SER A 137 5.05 6.77 -16.27
C SER A 137 5.05 5.63 -15.24
N GLY A 138 6.23 5.31 -14.71
CA GLY A 138 6.43 4.29 -13.69
C GLY A 138 6.48 2.85 -14.21
N LEU A 139 6.79 1.93 -13.31
CA LEU A 139 6.99 0.50 -13.60
C LEU A 139 5.74 -0.36 -13.39
N GLY A 140 4.71 0.17 -12.72
CA GLY A 140 3.47 -0.52 -12.37
C GLY A 140 2.22 0.11 -12.99
N GLY A 141 1.06 -0.45 -12.64
CA GLY A 141 -0.23 0.15 -12.90
C GLY A 141 -0.56 1.26 -11.90
N ALA A 142 -0.88 2.45 -12.41
CA ALA A 142 -1.36 3.57 -11.63
C ALA A 142 -2.44 4.32 -12.41
N TYR A 143 -3.42 4.89 -11.70
CA TYR A 143 -4.61 5.49 -12.31
C TYR A 143 -5.02 6.76 -11.58
N TYR A 144 -5.23 7.86 -12.31
CA TYR A 144 -5.85 9.07 -11.77
C TYR A 144 -7.36 8.89 -11.67
N PHE A 145 -7.90 9.04 -10.47
CA PHE A 145 -9.33 9.14 -10.22
C PHE A 145 -9.70 10.62 -10.04
N ARG A 146 -10.88 10.99 -10.56
CA ARG A 146 -11.26 12.38 -10.77
C ARG A 146 -12.54 12.75 -10.02
N ASN A 147 -12.70 14.04 -9.72
CA ASN A 147 -13.93 14.58 -9.14
C ASN A 147 -14.99 14.89 -10.22
N CYS A 148 -16.14 15.43 -9.79
CA CYS A 148 -17.23 15.81 -10.70
C CYS A 148 -16.87 16.95 -11.67
N SER A 149 -15.81 17.71 -11.37
CA SER A 149 -15.26 18.76 -12.25
C SER A 149 -14.27 18.20 -13.29
N GLY A 150 -13.92 16.91 -13.19
CA GLY A 150 -12.93 16.27 -14.06
C GLY A 150 -11.47 16.51 -13.64
N GLU A 151 -11.23 17.06 -12.44
CA GLU A 151 -9.89 17.29 -11.89
C GLU A 151 -9.38 16.00 -11.21
N ASN A 152 -8.07 15.76 -11.27
CA ASN A 152 -7.44 14.64 -10.59
C ASN A 152 -7.48 14.88 -9.07
N VAL A 153 -8.01 13.92 -8.32
CA VAL A 153 -8.13 14.01 -6.85
C VAL A 153 -7.51 12.84 -6.10
N ALA A 154 -7.27 11.71 -6.78
CA ALA A 154 -6.56 10.58 -6.21
C ALA A 154 -5.71 9.84 -7.26
N ILE A 155 -4.64 9.21 -6.79
CA ILE A 155 -3.89 8.20 -7.52
C ILE A 155 -4.20 6.85 -6.89
N VAL A 156 -4.59 5.88 -7.70
CA VAL A 156 -4.87 4.51 -7.29
C VAL A 156 -3.86 3.56 -7.92
N LYS A 157 -3.16 2.78 -7.08
CA LYS A 157 -2.14 1.79 -7.50
C LYS A 157 -2.60 0.38 -7.10
N PRO A 158 -3.11 -0.45 -8.02
CA PRO A 158 -3.54 -1.81 -7.70
C PRO A 158 -2.36 -2.73 -7.35
N THR A 159 -2.50 -3.53 -6.29
CA THR A 159 -1.40 -4.36 -5.76
C THR A 159 -0.98 -5.48 -6.72
N ASP A 160 -1.90 -5.94 -7.57
CA ASP A 160 -1.63 -6.96 -8.58
C ASP A 160 -1.08 -6.40 -9.91
N GLU A 161 -0.90 -5.08 -10.00
CA GLU A 161 -0.30 -4.39 -11.16
C GLU A 161 1.07 -3.78 -10.87
N GLU A 162 1.62 -4.01 -9.67
CA GLU A 162 2.97 -3.60 -9.27
C GLU A 162 4.05 -4.25 -10.17
N PRO A 163 5.31 -3.77 -10.14
CA PRO A 163 6.41 -4.46 -10.82
C PRO A 163 6.51 -5.93 -10.39
N PHE A 164 6.62 -6.82 -11.38
CA PHE A 164 6.59 -8.28 -11.27
C PHE A 164 5.24 -8.92 -10.93
N ALA A 165 4.21 -8.12 -10.63
CA ALA A 165 2.89 -8.64 -10.29
C ALA A 165 2.18 -9.28 -11.51
N PRO A 166 1.23 -10.20 -11.30
CA PRO A 166 0.61 -10.98 -12.37
C PRO A 166 -0.05 -10.12 -13.46
N ASN A 167 -0.64 -8.99 -13.07
CA ASN A 167 -1.41 -8.11 -13.95
C ASN A 167 -0.68 -6.80 -14.26
N ASN A 168 0.65 -6.74 -14.13
CA ASN A 168 1.43 -5.56 -14.49
C ASN A 168 1.15 -5.14 -15.97
N PRO A 169 0.69 -3.90 -16.23
CA PRO A 169 0.35 -3.44 -17.58
C PRO A 169 1.56 -3.06 -18.43
N LYS A 170 2.75 -2.94 -17.83
CA LYS A 170 4.00 -2.55 -18.50
C LYS A 170 4.81 -3.75 -19.01
N GLY A 171 4.32 -4.96 -18.78
CA GLY A 171 4.99 -6.20 -19.21
C GLY A 171 6.04 -6.73 -18.24
N PHE A 172 6.30 -6.03 -17.13
CA PHE A 172 7.14 -6.53 -16.03
C PHE A 172 6.35 -7.53 -15.19
N VAL A 173 5.96 -8.65 -15.79
CA VAL A 173 5.25 -9.76 -15.12
C VAL A 173 6.22 -10.87 -14.77
N GLY A 174 5.81 -11.81 -13.91
CA GLY A 174 6.53 -13.08 -13.76
C GLY A 174 6.54 -13.66 -12.35
N LYS A 175 5.97 -12.97 -11.37
CA LYS A 175 5.91 -13.44 -9.98
C LYS A 175 4.47 -13.48 -9.47
N ALA A 176 4.21 -14.43 -8.58
CA ALA A 176 2.96 -14.47 -7.82
C ALA A 176 3.01 -13.47 -6.66
N LEU A 177 1.84 -13.02 -6.19
CA LEU A 177 1.75 -12.18 -5.00
C LEU A 177 2.39 -12.88 -3.79
N GLY A 178 3.14 -12.12 -2.98
CA GLY A 178 3.89 -12.64 -1.83
C GLY A 178 5.26 -13.25 -2.13
N GLN A 179 5.71 -13.28 -3.39
CA GLN A 179 7.11 -13.59 -3.73
C GLN A 179 8.01 -12.36 -3.59
N PRO A 180 9.34 -12.50 -3.44
CA PRO A 180 10.27 -11.36 -3.38
C PRO A 180 10.11 -10.41 -4.57
N GLY A 181 10.01 -9.10 -4.31
CA GLY A 181 9.72 -8.08 -5.31
C GLY A 181 10.95 -7.49 -5.99
N LEU A 182 10.88 -6.18 -6.27
CA LEU A 182 11.98 -5.39 -6.82
C LEU A 182 13.11 -5.22 -5.79
N LYS A 183 12.73 -4.84 -4.55
CA LYS A 183 13.60 -4.94 -3.38
C LYS A 183 13.44 -6.33 -2.75
N ARG A 184 14.54 -6.93 -2.30
CA ARG A 184 14.57 -8.34 -1.87
C ARG A 184 13.62 -8.61 -0.70
N PHE A 185 13.54 -7.67 0.25
CA PHE A 185 12.72 -7.79 1.46
C PHE A 185 11.41 -6.99 1.39
N VAL A 186 10.96 -6.63 0.18
CA VAL A 186 9.60 -6.15 -0.09
C VAL A 186 8.96 -7.09 -1.11
N ARG A 187 7.87 -7.76 -0.74
CA ARG A 187 7.25 -8.76 -1.63
C ARG A 187 6.30 -8.10 -2.62
N VAL A 188 6.09 -8.78 -3.75
CA VAL A 188 5.14 -8.37 -4.79
C VAL A 188 3.72 -8.33 -4.21
N GLY A 189 3.01 -7.23 -4.44
CA GLY A 189 1.66 -6.98 -3.92
C GLY A 189 1.62 -6.35 -2.53
N GLU A 190 2.77 -6.02 -1.95
CA GLU A 190 2.85 -5.41 -0.62
C GLU A 190 3.04 -3.89 -0.64
N THR A 191 3.29 -3.26 -1.79
CA THR A 191 3.56 -1.81 -1.82
C THR A 191 2.34 -1.01 -1.38
N GLY A 192 1.13 -1.47 -1.74
CA GLY A 192 -0.11 -0.75 -1.43
C GLY A 192 -0.36 -0.54 0.07
N PHE A 193 -0.12 -1.54 0.93
CA PHE A 193 -0.32 -1.34 2.38
C PHE A 193 0.82 -0.55 3.03
N ARG A 194 2.02 -0.56 2.43
CA ARG A 194 3.18 0.20 2.92
C ARG A 194 2.97 1.71 2.76
N GLU A 195 2.35 2.11 1.64
CA GLU A 195 1.86 3.48 1.43
C GLU A 195 0.91 3.92 2.55
N VAL A 196 0.00 3.04 2.97
CA VAL A 196 -0.95 3.31 4.06
C VAL A 196 -0.23 3.35 5.42
N ALA A 197 0.75 2.47 5.63
CA ALA A 197 1.54 2.47 6.87
C ALA A 197 2.29 3.80 7.04
N ALA A 198 2.89 4.34 5.98
CA ALA A 198 3.56 5.64 6.02
C ALA A 198 2.59 6.77 6.42
N TYR A 199 1.38 6.79 5.84
CA TYR A 199 0.34 7.75 6.23
C TYR A 199 -0.10 7.60 7.69
N LEU A 200 -0.32 6.36 8.15
CA LEU A 200 -0.76 6.11 9.53
C LEU A 200 0.31 6.44 10.58
N LEU A 201 1.58 6.31 10.21
CA LEU A 201 2.72 6.64 11.08
C LEU A 201 3.07 8.14 11.07
N ASP A 202 2.55 8.92 10.13
CA ASP A 202 2.74 10.36 10.07
C ASP A 202 1.80 11.09 11.07
N TYR A 203 2.23 11.15 12.33
CA TYR A 203 1.43 11.73 13.41
C TYR A 203 1.08 13.19 13.11
N ASP A 204 -0.20 13.52 13.23
CA ASP A 204 -0.75 14.86 12.95
C ASP A 204 -0.31 15.47 11.61
N HIS A 205 0.02 14.61 10.62
CA HIS A 205 0.53 15.01 9.30
C HIS A 205 1.84 15.82 9.37
N PHE A 206 2.74 15.49 10.30
CA PHE A 206 3.99 16.21 10.52
C PHE A 206 4.88 16.25 9.27
N ALA A 207 5.06 15.12 8.58
CA ALA A 207 5.75 14.98 7.30
C ALA A 207 4.89 15.36 6.08
N ASN A 208 3.58 15.58 6.30
CA ASN A 208 2.61 15.95 5.28
C ASN A 208 2.35 14.85 4.25
N VAL A 209 2.33 13.57 4.68
CA VAL A 209 1.94 12.45 3.81
C VAL A 209 0.47 12.63 3.39
N PRO A 210 0.15 12.64 2.08
CA PRO A 210 -1.23 12.80 1.64
C PRO A 210 -2.15 11.69 2.15
N ASN A 211 -3.44 12.00 2.32
CA ASN A 211 -4.45 11.02 2.76
C ASN A 211 -4.37 9.74 1.93
N THR A 212 -4.03 8.63 2.60
CA THR A 212 -3.79 7.34 1.94
C THR A 212 -4.57 6.24 2.64
N ALA A 213 -5.27 5.41 1.88
CA ALA A 213 -6.00 4.26 2.40
C ALA A 213 -5.89 3.07 1.47
N LEU A 214 -6.05 1.87 2.02
CA LEU A 214 -6.20 0.65 1.24
C LEU A 214 -7.67 0.52 0.84
N VAL A 215 -7.93 0.22 -0.42
CA VAL A 215 -9.29 0.11 -0.95
C VAL A 215 -9.47 -1.18 -1.74
N LYS A 216 -10.68 -1.73 -1.70
CA LYS A 216 -11.19 -2.56 -2.79
C LYS A 216 -11.84 -1.63 -3.81
N VAL A 217 -11.44 -1.72 -5.06
CA VAL A 217 -11.93 -0.87 -6.15
C VAL A 217 -12.35 -1.72 -7.33
N THR A 218 -13.47 -1.37 -7.95
CA THR A 218 -14.04 -2.05 -9.11
C THR A 218 -14.15 -1.10 -10.29
N HIS A 219 -13.41 -1.39 -11.35
CA HIS A 219 -13.50 -0.62 -12.59
C HIS A 219 -13.05 -1.46 -13.78
N SER A 220 -13.50 -1.12 -14.99
CA SER A 220 -13.10 -1.82 -16.22
C SER A 220 -11.77 -1.34 -16.79
N ILE A 221 -11.17 -0.29 -16.22
CA ILE A 221 -9.87 0.25 -16.67
C ILE A 221 -8.69 -0.61 -16.25
N PHE A 222 -8.86 -1.39 -15.18
CA PHE A 222 -7.77 -2.14 -14.60
C PHE A 222 -7.30 -3.27 -15.51
N ASN A 223 -5.99 -3.50 -15.51
CA ASN A 223 -5.39 -4.47 -16.39
C ASN A 223 -5.61 -5.90 -15.85
N VAL A 224 -5.90 -6.84 -16.74
CA VAL A 224 -5.94 -8.28 -16.43
C VAL A 224 -5.22 -9.02 -17.54
N ASN A 225 -4.13 -9.69 -17.19
CA ASN A 225 -3.35 -10.49 -18.12
C ASN A 225 -3.97 -11.90 -18.20
N ASP A 226 -4.85 -12.11 -19.17
CA ASP A 226 -5.39 -13.44 -19.45
C ASP A 226 -4.28 -14.34 -20.02
N GLY A 227 -3.87 -15.34 -19.26
CA GLY A 227 -2.87 -16.34 -19.68
C GLY A 227 -3.29 -17.02 -20.99
N VAL A 228 -2.66 -16.62 -22.09
CA VAL A 228 -2.66 -17.25 -23.42
C VAL A 228 -3.95 -18.00 -23.78
N LYS A 229 -5.01 -17.26 -24.12
CA LYS A 229 -5.98 -17.64 -25.17
C LYS A 229 -6.67 -16.36 -25.65
N GLY A 230 -6.16 -15.84 -26.77
CA GLY A 230 -6.70 -14.68 -27.43
C GLY A 230 -8.17 -14.90 -27.81
N ASN A 231 -9.04 -14.14 -27.16
CA ASN A 231 -10.22 -13.61 -27.81
C ASN A 231 -10.27 -12.11 -27.50
N LYS A 232 -9.88 -11.31 -28.51
CA LYS A 232 -9.89 -9.83 -28.52
C LYS A 232 -11.31 -9.26 -28.55
N TYR A 233 -12.19 -9.82 -27.71
CA TYR A 233 -13.48 -9.27 -27.37
C TYR A 233 -13.57 -9.26 -25.85
N GLN A 234 -12.70 -8.48 -25.20
CA GLN A 234 -12.94 -8.11 -23.82
C GLN A 234 -14.19 -7.23 -23.81
N ASN A 235 -15.35 -7.86 -23.60
CA ASN A 235 -16.45 -7.17 -22.94
C ASN A 235 -15.84 -6.47 -21.72
N ARG A 236 -16.14 -5.18 -21.56
CA ARG A 236 -15.69 -4.30 -20.46
C ARG A 236 -16.18 -4.83 -19.10
N LYS A 237 -15.70 -6.01 -18.71
CA LYS A 237 -16.08 -6.66 -17.47
C LYS A 237 -15.41 -5.86 -16.38
N GLN A 238 -16.21 -5.36 -15.46
CA GLN A 238 -15.69 -4.71 -14.27
C GLN A 238 -14.85 -5.73 -13.48
N VAL A 239 -13.66 -5.31 -13.06
CA VAL A 239 -12.73 -6.13 -12.27
C VAL A 239 -12.52 -5.46 -10.93
N SER A 240 -12.58 -6.25 -9.87
CA SER A 240 -12.30 -5.82 -8.49
C SER A 240 -10.83 -6.07 -8.16
N LYS A 241 -10.18 -5.07 -7.55
CA LYS A 241 -8.77 -5.11 -7.13
C LYS A 241 -8.58 -4.52 -5.74
N ILE A 242 -7.52 -4.95 -5.05
CA ILE A 242 -7.01 -4.26 -3.86
C ILE A 242 -6.01 -3.22 -4.36
N ALA A 243 -6.08 -2.00 -3.86
CA ALA A 243 -5.21 -0.91 -4.28
C ALA A 243 -4.92 0.04 -3.13
N SER A 244 -3.76 0.71 -3.15
CA SER A 244 -3.62 1.96 -2.41
C SER A 244 -4.36 3.07 -3.15
N LEU A 245 -5.07 3.91 -2.42
CA LEU A 245 -5.67 5.15 -2.88
C LEU A 245 -5.03 6.28 -2.08
N GLN A 246 -4.24 7.11 -2.76
CA GLN A 246 -3.60 8.28 -2.19
C GLN A 246 -4.18 9.55 -2.80
N GLN A 247 -4.43 10.56 -1.98
CA GLN A 247 -4.88 11.87 -2.44
C GLN A 247 -3.87 12.46 -3.43
N PHE A 248 -4.37 12.94 -4.57
CA PHE A 248 -3.57 13.70 -5.51
C PHE A 248 -3.37 15.12 -5.00
N ILE A 249 -2.12 15.57 -4.94
CA ILE A 249 -1.76 16.92 -4.55
C ILE A 249 -1.34 17.68 -5.81
N PRO A 250 -2.06 18.76 -6.19
CA PRO A 250 -1.61 19.66 -7.24
C PRO A 250 -0.24 20.25 -6.85
N HIS A 251 0.72 20.14 -7.77
CA HIS A 251 2.11 20.54 -7.57
C HIS A 251 2.67 21.09 -8.88
N ASP A 252 3.79 21.80 -8.80
CA ASP A 252 4.43 22.44 -9.95
C ASP A 252 5.50 21.55 -10.59
N PHE A 253 6.25 20.81 -9.77
CA PHE A 253 7.33 19.92 -10.17
C PHE A 253 7.67 18.95 -9.03
N ASP A 254 8.52 17.98 -9.28
CA ASP A 254 9.18 17.20 -8.24
C ASP A 254 10.54 17.81 -7.86
N ALA A 255 11.15 17.34 -6.77
CA ALA A 255 12.38 17.92 -6.26
C ALA A 255 13.59 17.71 -7.18
N SER A 256 13.54 16.81 -8.17
CA SER A 256 14.64 16.63 -9.13
C SER A 256 14.72 17.77 -10.15
N ASP A 257 13.59 18.42 -10.42
CA ASP A 257 13.47 19.57 -11.33
C ASP A 257 13.67 20.93 -10.61
N HIS A 258 13.99 20.92 -9.30
CA HIS A 258 14.14 22.13 -8.50
C HIS A 258 15.45 22.18 -7.70
N GLY A 259 16.03 23.37 -7.60
CA GLY A 259 17.23 23.59 -6.78
C GLY A 259 16.94 23.33 -5.29
N THR A 260 17.65 22.37 -4.70
CA THR A 260 17.45 21.91 -3.32
C THR A 260 17.72 22.97 -2.27
N SER A 261 18.52 24.01 -2.58
CA SER A 261 18.89 25.09 -1.66
C SER A 261 17.73 25.94 -1.15
N SER A 262 16.57 25.88 -1.81
CA SER A 262 15.38 26.65 -1.46
C SER A 262 14.39 25.89 -0.58
N PHE A 263 14.63 24.61 -0.33
CA PHE A 263 13.71 23.78 0.47
C PHE A 263 13.74 24.20 1.94
N PRO A 264 12.56 24.33 2.60
CA PRO A 264 12.50 24.63 4.02
C PRO A 264 13.16 23.52 4.85
N VAL A 265 14.03 23.91 5.78
CA VAL A 265 14.74 22.99 6.69
C VAL A 265 13.76 22.06 7.40
N ALA A 266 12.71 22.64 7.99
CA ALA A 266 11.70 21.89 8.71
C ALA A 266 11.01 20.84 7.83
N ALA A 267 10.73 21.16 6.55
CA ALA A 267 10.10 20.19 5.65
C ALA A 267 11.02 19.00 5.36
N VAL A 268 12.31 19.26 5.11
CA VAL A 268 13.31 18.19 4.93
C VAL A 268 13.45 17.34 6.20
N HIS A 269 13.50 17.98 7.37
CA HIS A 269 13.57 17.28 8.65
C HIS A 269 12.37 16.39 8.91
N ARG A 270 11.14 16.91 8.75
CA ARG A 270 9.90 16.17 8.95
C ARG A 270 9.82 14.93 8.06
N ILE A 271 10.17 15.07 6.78
CA ILE A 271 10.24 13.96 5.82
C ILE A 271 11.30 12.96 6.24
N GLY A 272 12.52 13.41 6.55
CA GLY A 272 13.62 12.53 6.94
C GLY A 272 13.34 11.78 8.25
N ILE A 273 12.70 12.42 9.22
CA ILE A 273 12.24 11.79 10.47
C ILE A 273 11.31 10.61 10.16
N LEU A 274 10.32 10.80 9.28
CA LEU A 274 9.43 9.72 8.87
C LEU A 274 10.19 8.62 8.13
N ASP A 275 10.99 9.00 7.12
CA ASP A 275 11.76 8.06 6.29
C ASP A 275 12.72 7.19 7.11
N VAL A 276 13.37 7.76 8.14
CA VAL A 276 14.20 7.02 9.10
C VAL A 276 13.36 6.00 9.84
N ARG A 277 12.23 6.40 10.45
CA ARG A 277 11.35 5.49 11.22
C ARG A 277 10.87 4.31 10.40
N ILE A 278 10.47 4.56 9.15
CA ILE A 278 9.93 3.53 8.27
C ILE A 278 11.00 2.80 7.46
N LEU A 279 12.28 3.15 7.61
CA LEU A 279 13.39 2.67 6.78
C LEU A 279 13.01 2.70 5.29
N ASN A 280 12.79 3.91 4.76
CA ASN A 280 12.46 4.08 3.35
C ASN A 280 13.67 3.72 2.47
N THR A 281 13.51 2.73 1.60
CA THR A 281 14.61 2.24 0.75
C THR A 281 14.69 2.90 -0.62
N ASP A 282 13.84 3.91 -0.87
CA ASP A 282 13.69 4.55 -2.17
C ASP A 282 13.27 6.03 -2.05
N ARG A 283 13.79 6.78 -1.08
CA ARG A 283 13.56 8.24 -1.02
C ARG A 283 14.52 8.95 -1.96
N HIS A 284 14.12 9.12 -3.20
CA HIS A 284 14.80 9.98 -4.18
C HIS A 284 14.04 11.31 -4.41
N ALA A 285 14.68 12.28 -5.07
CA ALA A 285 14.09 13.61 -5.32
C ALA A 285 12.76 13.56 -6.09
N GLY A 286 12.62 12.63 -7.05
CA GLY A 286 11.35 12.40 -7.76
C GLY A 286 10.17 11.93 -6.88
N ASN A 287 10.42 11.49 -5.65
CA ASN A 287 9.37 11.08 -4.69
C ASN A 287 8.96 12.21 -3.75
N LEU A 288 9.40 13.44 -4.04
CA LEU A 288 9.08 14.64 -3.27
C LEU A 288 8.46 15.66 -4.21
N LEU A 289 7.16 15.91 -4.05
CA LEU A 289 6.46 16.93 -4.81
C LEU A 289 6.79 18.30 -4.24
N VAL A 290 6.92 19.28 -5.13
CA VAL A 290 7.16 20.68 -4.77
C VAL A 290 5.99 21.53 -5.26
N ARG A 291 5.39 22.26 -4.34
CA ARG A 291 4.33 23.23 -4.61
C ARG A 291 4.79 24.64 -4.27
N LYS A 292 4.67 25.56 -5.22
CA LYS A 292 4.95 26.98 -5.00
C LYS A 292 3.81 27.61 -4.21
N LEU A 293 4.19 28.39 -3.20
CA LEU A 293 3.24 29.16 -2.41
C LEU A 293 3.18 30.58 -2.97
N ASP A 294 2.37 30.78 -4.01
CA ASP A 294 2.19 32.07 -4.67
C ASP A 294 1.44 33.06 -3.75
N GLY A 295 2.19 33.85 -2.99
CA GLY A 295 1.70 35.01 -2.25
C GLY A 295 2.50 36.25 -2.62
N VAL A 296 1.82 37.40 -2.82
CA VAL A 296 2.46 38.70 -3.05
C VAL A 296 3.47 38.95 -1.92
N GLY A 297 4.77 38.92 -2.25
CA GLY A 297 5.88 39.12 -1.31
C GLY A 297 6.59 37.86 -0.78
N ARG A 298 6.17 36.64 -1.16
CA ARG A 298 6.78 35.36 -0.74
C ARG A 298 7.65 34.71 -1.82
N PHE A 299 8.55 35.48 -2.43
CA PHE A 299 9.49 34.92 -3.41
C PHE A 299 10.30 33.78 -2.78
N GLY A 300 10.14 32.56 -3.29
CA GLY A 300 10.99 31.40 -2.96
C GLY A 300 10.47 30.47 -1.86
N GLN A 301 9.26 30.65 -1.32
CA GLN A 301 8.67 29.68 -0.40
C GLN A 301 7.99 28.54 -1.17
N VAL A 302 8.45 27.32 -0.91
CA VAL A 302 7.87 26.09 -1.46
C VAL A 302 7.42 25.18 -0.33
N GLU A 303 6.47 24.33 -0.64
CA GLU A 303 6.05 23.21 0.20
C GLU A 303 6.56 21.90 -0.40
N LEU A 304 7.08 21.02 0.45
CA LEU A 304 7.46 19.66 0.08
C LEU A 304 6.39 18.69 0.56
N ILE A 305 6.03 17.74 -0.30
CA ILE A 305 5.05 16.70 0.00
C ILE A 305 5.66 15.34 -0.36
N PRO A 306 5.89 14.45 0.61
CA PRO A 306 6.42 13.12 0.34
C PRO A 306 5.34 12.21 -0.24
N ILE A 307 5.69 11.51 -1.31
CA ILE A 307 4.85 10.48 -1.94
C ILE A 307 5.66 9.19 -2.13
N ASP A 308 4.99 8.15 -2.62
CA ASP A 308 5.60 6.88 -3.03
C ASP A 308 6.41 6.17 -1.94
N HIS A 309 5.72 5.74 -0.88
CA HIS A 309 6.29 5.00 0.25
C HIS A 309 6.19 3.48 0.05
N GLY A 310 5.95 3.00 -1.17
CA GLY A 310 5.74 1.59 -1.48
C GLY A 310 6.89 0.66 -1.09
N LEU A 311 8.11 1.21 -0.94
CA LEU A 311 9.35 0.48 -0.61
C LEU A 311 9.88 0.79 0.80
N CYS A 312 9.01 1.13 1.75
CA CYS A 312 9.35 1.25 3.17
C CYS A 312 9.07 -0.03 3.97
N LEU A 313 9.54 -0.09 5.22
CA LEU A 313 9.32 -1.16 6.22
C LEU A 313 9.75 -2.57 5.77
N PRO A 314 10.94 -2.76 5.18
CA PRO A 314 11.37 -4.07 4.69
C PRO A 314 11.37 -5.15 5.81
N GLU A 315 11.39 -6.43 5.42
CA GLU A 315 11.44 -7.56 6.38
C GLU A 315 12.75 -7.64 7.16
N SER A 316 13.79 -7.00 6.66
CA SER A 316 15.13 -6.99 7.22
C SER A 316 15.76 -5.63 6.95
N LEU A 317 16.83 -5.32 7.68
CA LEU A 317 17.60 -4.12 7.41
C LEU A 317 18.21 -4.23 6.00
N GLU A 318 17.76 -3.35 5.12
CA GLU A 318 18.35 -3.08 3.82
C GLU A 318 19.11 -1.77 3.88
N ASP A 319 19.97 -1.56 2.88
CA ASP A 319 20.62 -0.27 2.68
C ASP A 319 19.55 0.71 2.18
N PRO A 320 19.17 1.73 2.99
CA PRO A 320 18.19 2.70 2.56
C PRO A 320 18.79 3.62 1.50
N TYR A 321 17.93 4.34 0.79
CA TYR A 321 18.33 5.42 -0.09
C TYR A 321 17.63 6.70 0.35
N PHE A 322 18.42 7.65 0.85
CA PHE A 322 17.96 8.93 1.37
C PHE A 322 18.64 10.08 0.62
N GLU A 323 17.99 10.59 -0.40
CA GLU A 323 18.50 11.73 -1.19
C GLU A 323 18.78 12.96 -0.31
N TRP A 324 17.94 13.18 0.72
CA TRP A 324 18.05 14.35 1.59
C TRP A 324 19.31 14.38 2.44
N ILE A 325 20.08 13.28 2.58
CA ILE A 325 21.38 13.28 3.27
C ILE A 325 22.33 14.29 2.61
N HIS A 326 22.23 14.43 1.29
CA HIS A 326 23.11 15.29 0.50
C HIS A 326 22.65 16.75 0.48
N TRP A 327 21.53 17.08 1.15
CA TRP A 327 20.98 18.42 1.16
C TRP A 327 21.49 19.19 2.38
N PRO A 328 21.96 20.45 2.22
CA PRO A 328 22.51 21.24 3.34
C PRO A 328 21.57 21.35 4.54
N GLN A 329 20.26 21.31 4.30
CA GLN A 329 19.22 21.32 5.32
C GLN A 329 19.38 20.19 6.32
N ALA A 330 19.73 18.97 5.88
CA ALA A 330 19.83 17.81 6.77
C ALA A 330 21.00 17.90 7.76
N SER A 331 21.99 18.76 7.48
CA SER A 331 23.11 19.01 8.39
C SER A 331 22.82 20.07 9.45
N ILE A 332 21.62 20.66 9.44
CA ILE A 332 21.18 21.63 10.47
C ILE A 332 20.63 20.86 11.68
N PRO A 333 20.90 21.29 12.92
CA PRO A 333 20.31 20.66 14.10
C PRO A 333 18.78 20.67 14.06
N PHE A 334 18.16 19.65 14.65
CA PHE A 334 16.71 19.63 14.85
C PHE A 334 16.26 20.83 15.71
N SER A 335 15.09 21.37 15.38
CA SER A 335 14.38 22.34 16.20
C SER A 335 13.74 21.71 17.44
N GLU A 336 13.34 22.53 18.41
CA GLU A 336 12.65 22.04 19.63
C GLU A 336 11.36 21.30 19.28
N ASP A 337 10.55 21.82 18.34
CA ASP A 337 9.32 21.18 17.86
C ASP A 337 9.60 19.79 17.25
N GLU A 338 10.71 19.64 16.51
CA GLU A 338 11.10 18.36 15.91
C GLU A 338 11.60 17.36 16.95
N LEU A 339 12.33 17.83 17.96
CA LEU A 339 12.79 16.99 19.07
C LEU A 339 11.61 16.54 19.94
N GLU A 340 10.65 17.42 20.23
CA GLU A 340 9.41 17.06 20.95
C GLU A 340 8.61 16.03 20.15
N TYR A 341 8.46 16.22 18.84
CA TYR A 341 7.81 15.24 17.98
C TYR A 341 8.49 13.87 18.05
N ILE A 342 9.83 13.82 17.95
CA ILE A 342 10.61 12.57 18.03
C ILE A 342 10.44 11.89 19.40
N ASP A 343 10.45 12.67 20.49
CA ASP A 343 10.28 12.15 21.84
C ASP A 343 8.89 11.53 22.07
N LEU A 344 7.84 12.08 21.44
CA LEU A 344 6.48 11.56 21.54
C LEU A 344 6.23 10.23 20.81
N LEU A 345 7.14 9.80 19.94
CA LEU A 345 6.98 8.58 19.16
C LEU A 345 7.01 7.32 20.05
N ASP A 346 6.03 6.43 19.84
CA ASP A 346 5.91 5.16 20.56
C ASP A 346 5.82 4.00 19.56
N PRO A 347 6.94 3.29 19.30
CA PRO A 347 6.95 2.23 18.31
C PRO A 347 6.07 1.03 18.68
N PHE A 348 5.78 0.81 19.97
CA PHE A 348 4.94 -0.31 20.38
C PHE A 348 3.47 -0.01 20.15
N ARG A 349 3.03 1.21 20.47
CA ARG A 349 1.70 1.70 20.12
C ARG A 349 1.49 1.73 18.61
N ASP A 350 2.50 2.16 17.86
CA ASP A 350 2.51 2.12 16.40
C ASP A 350 2.30 0.69 15.87
N CYS A 351 3.02 -0.29 16.42
CA CYS A 351 2.87 -1.69 16.03
C CYS A 351 1.45 -2.22 16.28
N GLU A 352 0.86 -1.91 17.44
CA GLU A 352 -0.52 -2.31 17.73
C GLU A 352 -1.49 -1.69 16.72
N MET A 353 -1.36 -0.39 16.43
CA MET A 353 -2.17 0.28 15.42
C MET A 353 -2.02 -0.38 14.04
N LEU A 354 -0.79 -0.68 13.60
CA LEU A 354 -0.55 -1.31 12.30
C LEU A 354 -1.10 -2.74 12.24
N ARG A 355 -0.99 -3.55 13.31
CA ARG A 355 -1.65 -4.87 13.37
C ARG A 355 -3.16 -4.76 13.25
N MET A 356 -3.74 -3.69 13.78
CA MET A 356 -5.18 -3.46 13.76
C MET A 356 -5.69 -3.04 12.39
N GLU A 357 -5.02 -2.08 11.75
CA GLU A 357 -5.45 -1.48 10.48
C GLU A 357 -4.93 -2.23 9.25
N LEU A 358 -3.73 -2.79 9.34
CA LEU A 358 -3.01 -3.46 8.26
C LEU A 358 -2.61 -4.88 8.68
N PRO A 359 -3.56 -5.80 8.91
CA PRO A 359 -3.26 -7.13 9.45
C PRO A 359 -2.45 -8.04 8.51
N MET A 360 -2.23 -7.60 7.26
CA MET A 360 -1.29 -8.25 6.34
C MET A 360 0.18 -7.92 6.64
N ILE A 361 0.46 -6.89 7.45
CA ILE A 361 1.82 -6.52 7.83
C ILE A 361 2.46 -7.65 8.63
N ARG A 362 3.73 -7.91 8.33
CA ARG A 362 4.45 -9.05 8.89
C ARG A 362 5.26 -8.61 10.09
N GLU A 363 5.42 -9.50 11.06
CA GLU A 363 6.11 -9.17 12.31
C GLU A 363 7.56 -8.74 12.09
N ALA A 364 8.17 -9.18 10.98
CA ALA A 364 9.49 -8.73 10.55
C ALA A 364 9.56 -7.23 10.26
N CYS A 365 8.55 -6.69 9.55
CA CYS A 365 8.45 -5.26 9.25
C CYS A 365 8.26 -4.43 10.53
N LEU A 366 7.46 -4.93 11.47
CA LEU A 366 7.22 -4.27 12.77
C LEU A 366 8.50 -4.21 13.62
N ARG A 367 9.34 -5.24 13.58
CA ARG A 367 10.65 -5.21 14.26
C ARG A 367 11.57 -4.13 13.69
N VAL A 368 11.56 -3.92 12.38
CA VAL A 368 12.33 -2.83 11.73
C VAL A 368 11.82 -1.47 12.20
N LEU A 369 10.50 -1.25 12.22
CA LEU A 369 9.90 -0.01 12.74
C LEU A 369 10.34 0.28 14.18
N ILE A 370 10.27 -0.73 15.06
CA ILE A 370 10.70 -0.59 16.45
C ILE A 370 12.17 -0.20 16.53
N LEU A 371 13.04 -0.89 15.80
CA LEU A 371 14.47 -0.63 15.82
C LEU A 371 14.79 0.78 15.32
N CYS A 372 14.26 1.17 14.16
CA CYS A 372 14.52 2.46 13.53
C CYS A 372 13.95 3.63 14.34
N THR A 373 12.77 3.48 14.94
CA THR A 373 12.18 4.53 15.79
C THR A 373 12.99 4.72 17.07
N ASN A 374 13.41 3.63 17.74
CA ASN A 374 14.27 3.75 18.93
C ASN A 374 15.64 4.34 18.58
N PHE A 375 16.24 3.90 17.46
CA PHE A 375 17.49 4.47 16.98
C PHE A 375 17.39 5.99 16.74
N LEU A 376 16.32 6.44 16.07
CA LEU A 376 16.07 7.87 15.85
C LEU A 376 15.99 8.66 17.17
N LYS A 377 15.26 8.13 18.16
CA LYS A 377 15.10 8.78 19.47
C LYS A 377 16.42 8.92 20.22
N GLU A 378 17.21 7.84 20.27
CA GLU A 378 18.54 7.86 20.90
C GLU A 378 19.49 8.82 20.18
N ALA A 379 19.50 8.79 18.84
CA ALA A 379 20.34 9.67 18.02
C ALA A 379 19.97 11.16 18.19
N ALA A 380 18.68 11.48 18.21
CA ALA A 380 18.19 12.83 18.46
C ALA A 380 18.54 13.31 19.88
N THR A 381 18.42 12.43 20.89
CA THR A 381 18.82 12.72 22.27
C THR A 381 20.33 12.99 22.40
N PHE A 382 21.14 12.28 21.60
CA PHE A 382 22.59 12.50 21.52
C PHE A 382 22.96 13.80 20.79
N GLY A 383 22.00 14.46 20.14
CA GLY A 383 22.20 15.72 19.42
C GLY A 383 22.71 15.54 17.99
N LEU A 384 22.52 14.37 17.38
CA LEU A 384 22.86 14.15 15.98
C LEU A 384 21.87 14.88 15.07
N CYS A 385 22.36 15.49 13.98
CA CYS A 385 21.52 16.04 12.93
C CYS A 385 21.04 14.94 11.97
N LEU A 386 20.05 15.29 11.14
CA LEU A 386 19.41 14.33 10.25
C LEU A 386 20.40 13.66 9.28
N SER A 387 21.38 14.40 8.73
CA SER A 387 22.37 13.84 7.81
C SER A 387 23.26 12.80 8.50
N GLN A 388 23.70 13.05 9.74
CA GLN A 388 24.49 12.09 10.53
C GLN A 388 23.70 10.81 10.82
N ILE A 389 22.42 10.93 11.13
CA ILE A 389 21.52 9.79 11.34
C ILE A 389 21.40 8.97 10.06
N GLY A 390 21.15 9.63 8.93
CA GLY A 390 21.04 8.98 7.62
C GLY A 390 22.34 8.29 7.20
N GLU A 391 23.49 8.92 7.42
CA GLU A 391 24.82 8.36 7.17
C GLU A 391 25.07 7.09 7.99
N MET A 392 24.68 7.07 9.28
CA MET A 392 24.82 5.88 10.12
C MET A 392 23.93 4.70 9.67
N MET A 393 22.82 4.99 8.98
CA MET A 393 21.91 3.97 8.44
C MET A 393 22.28 3.51 7.04
N SER A 394 23.10 4.27 6.32
CA SER A 394 23.48 4.01 4.93
C SER A 394 24.90 3.45 4.87
N ARG A 395 25.18 2.55 3.93
CA ARG A 395 26.56 2.12 3.71
C ARG A 395 27.34 3.21 2.99
N GLU A 396 28.61 3.38 3.37
CA GLU A 396 29.56 4.10 2.53
C GLU A 396 29.62 3.39 1.16
N PHE A 397 29.53 4.17 0.08
CA PHE A 397 29.73 3.70 -1.29
C PHE A 397 31.20 3.28 -1.47
N CYS A 398 31.57 2.11 -0.96
CA CYS A 398 32.83 1.47 -1.29
C CYS A 398 32.69 0.95 -2.73
N GLY A 399 33.34 1.60 -3.68
CA GLY A 399 33.34 1.28 -5.12
C GLY A 399 33.99 -0.07 -5.50
N HIS A 400 33.75 -1.12 -4.72
CA HIS A 400 34.16 -2.47 -5.05
C HIS A 400 33.03 -3.19 -5.78
N GLU A 401 33.31 -3.50 -7.04
CA GLU A 401 32.55 -4.33 -7.98
C GLU A 401 31.52 -5.25 -7.31
N GLU A 402 30.24 -4.91 -7.44
CA GLU A 402 29.16 -5.87 -7.24
C GLU A 402 29.37 -7.02 -8.22
N LYS A 403 29.81 -8.17 -7.71
CA LYS A 403 29.82 -9.40 -8.50
C LYS A 403 28.37 -9.77 -8.80
N PRO A 404 28.03 -10.05 -10.07
CA PRO A 404 26.68 -10.43 -10.45
C PRO A 404 26.26 -11.68 -9.66
N SER A 405 25.02 -11.65 -9.16
CA SER A 405 24.38 -12.74 -8.42
C SER A 405 24.11 -13.96 -9.29
#